data_AF-A0A0E2Q220-F1
#
_entry.id   AF-A0A0E2Q220-F1
#
_cell.length_a   1.000
_cell.length_b   1.000
_cell.length_c   1.000
_cell.angle_alpha   90.00
_cell.angle_beta   90.00
_cell.angle_gamma   90.00
#
_symmetry.space_group_name_H-M   'P 1'
#
loop_
_entity.id
_entity.type
_entity.pdbx_description
1 polymer ?
#
loop_
_entity_poly.entity_id
_entity_poly.type
_entity_poly.pdbx_seq_one_letter_code
_entity_poly.pdbx_strand_id
1 'polypeptide(L)' 'MQQKVKFFDKLCDTDTLDEEINAWIENYDKELIDVKLTVDRDALYTATVIYINKSEGEL' A
#
# COMPACT_ATOMS: atom_id res chain seq x y z
N MET A 1 -8.54 0.33 13.42
CA MET A 1 -7.73 0.10 12.21
C MET A 1 -7.58 -1.39 12.00
N GLN A 2 -8.10 -1.93 10.88
CA GLN A 2 -7.77 -3.29 10.44
C GLN A 2 -6.55 -3.20 9.52
N GLN A 3 -5.45 -3.85 9.87
CA GLN A 3 -4.23 -3.84 9.06
C GLN A 3 -4.47 -4.65 7.76
N LYS A 4 -4.46 -3.96 6.61
CA LYS A 4 -4.63 -4.53 5.26
C LYS A 4 -3.29 -4.88 4.59
N VAL A 5 -2.23 -4.12 4.88
CA VAL A 5 -0.86 -4.36 4.37
C VAL A 5 0.11 -4.60 5.50
N LYS A 6 1.04 -5.55 5.30
CA LYS A 6 2.22 -5.72 6.13
C LYS A 6 3.39 -6.24 5.30
N PHE A 7 4.51 -5.50 5.31
CA PHE A 7 5.76 -5.98 4.72
C PHE A 7 6.54 -6.81 5.73
N PHE A 8 7.03 -7.98 5.32
CA PHE A 8 7.76 -8.92 6.18
C PHE A 8 9.28 -8.71 6.12
N ASP A 9 9.80 -8.41 4.93
CA ASP A 9 11.18 -7.99 4.72
C ASP A 9 11.18 -6.47 4.51
N LYS A 10 11.67 -5.76 5.53
CA LYS A 10 11.92 -4.32 5.46
C LYS A 10 13.29 -4.13 4.81
N LEU A 11 13.29 -3.62 3.60
CA LEU A 11 14.49 -3.07 2.99
C LEU A 11 14.57 -1.59 3.41
N CYS A 12 15.71 -1.16 3.96
CA CYS A 12 16.05 0.18 4.49
C CYS A 12 14.96 1.29 4.48
N ASP A 13 14.70 1.92 5.63
CA ASP A 13 13.80 3.08 5.82
C ASP A 13 12.35 2.92 5.31
N THR A 14 11.86 1.69 5.17
CA THR A 14 10.43 1.42 4.89
C THR A 14 9.63 1.15 6.17
N ASP A 15 10.06 1.68 7.32
CA ASP A 15 9.49 1.32 8.62
C ASP A 15 8.02 1.74 8.79
N THR A 16 7.60 2.80 8.11
CA THR A 16 6.25 3.39 8.15
C THR A 16 5.40 3.10 6.92
N LEU A 17 5.97 2.46 5.90
CA LEU A 17 5.34 2.33 4.58
C LEU A 17 4.03 1.53 4.64
N ASP A 18 3.98 0.49 5.47
CA ASP A 18 2.74 -0.23 5.70
C ASP A 18 1.69 0.64 6.39
N GLU A 19 2.07 1.44 7.39
CA GLU A 19 1.14 2.36 8.07
C GLU A 19 0.58 3.41 7.11
N GLU A 20 1.42 3.99 6.26
CA GLU A 20 1.02 4.98 5.26
C GLU A 20 0.03 4.40 4.23
N ILE A 21 0.31 3.19 3.70
CA ILE A 21 -0.60 2.54 2.75
C ILE A 21 -1.92 2.15 3.44
N ASN A 22 -1.87 1.63 4.66
CA ASN A 22 -3.07 1.28 5.42
C ASN A 22 -3.95 2.50 5.69
N ALA A 23 -3.36 3.61 6.15
CA ALA A 23 -4.06 4.88 6.37
C ALA A 23 -4.67 5.41 5.08
N TRP A 24 -3.96 5.33 3.95
CA TRP A 24 -4.48 5.75 2.66
C TRP A 24 -5.65 4.88 2.18
N ILE A 25 -5.57 3.56 2.31
CA ILE A 25 -6.67 2.67 1.93
C ILE A 25 -7.90 2.91 2.81
N GLU A 26 -7.73 3.16 4.11
CA GLU A 26 -8.83 3.46 5.03
C GLU A 26 -9.46 4.83 4.75
N ASN A 27 -8.65 5.89 4.61
CA ASN A 27 -9.12 7.27 4.40
C ASN A 27 -9.94 7.45 3.12
N TYR A 28 -9.68 6.63 2.10
CA TYR A 28 -10.36 6.71 0.81
C TYR A 28 -11.36 5.58 0.59
N ASP A 29 -11.69 4.81 1.63
CA ASP A 29 -12.55 3.61 1.58
C ASP A 29 -12.27 2.69 0.38
N LYS A 30 -11.00 2.41 0.15
CA LYS A 30 -10.54 1.52 -0.92
C LYS A 30 -10.55 0.07 -0.47
N GLU A 31 -10.79 -0.82 -1.41
CA GLU A 31 -10.50 -2.24 -1.24
C GLU A 31 -9.12 -2.53 -1.79
N LEU A 32 -8.22 -3.01 -0.93
CA LEU A 32 -6.87 -3.36 -1.34
C LEU A 32 -6.88 -4.72 -2.04
N ILE A 33 -6.23 -4.80 -3.21
CA ILE A 33 -6.07 -6.04 -3.97
C ILE A 33 -4.67 -6.60 -3.86
N ASP A 34 -3.65 -5.78 -4.12
CA ASP A 34 -2.26 -6.20 -4.13
C ASP A 34 -1.31 -5.02 -3.88
N VAL A 35 -0.12 -5.30 -3.37
CA VAL A 35 0.96 -4.32 -3.21
C VAL A 35 2.25 -4.91 -3.75
N LYS A 36 2.81 -4.24 -4.76
CA LYS A 36 4.09 -4.64 -5.36
C LYS A 36 5.17 -3.69 -4.92
N LEU A 37 6.19 -4.21 -4.26
CA LEU A 37 7.38 -3.47 -3.89
C LEU A 37 8.50 -3.81 -4.87
N THR A 38 9.08 -2.80 -5.51
CA THR A 38 10.24 -2.95 -6.39
C THR A 38 11.37 -2.07 -5.88
N VAL A 39 12.59 -2.61 -5.92
CA VAL A 39 13.83 -1.90 -5.59
C VAL A 39 14.60 -1.67 -6.88
N ASP A 40 14.99 -0.42 -7.15
CA ASP A 40 15.88 -0.11 -8.27
C ASP A 40 17.36 -0.20 -7.85
N ARG A 41 18.29 -0.16 -8.82
CA ARG A 41 19.74 -0.23 -8.60
C ARG A 41 20.27 0.89 -7.71
N ASP A 42 19.57 2.02 -7.63
CA ASP A 42 19.90 3.14 -6.73
C ASP A 42 19.34 2.95 -5.30
N ALA A 43 18.87 1.75 -4.95
CA ALA A 43 18.18 1.45 -3.68
C ALA A 43 16.91 2.30 -3.44
N LEU A 44 16.33 2.86 -4.50
CA LEU A 44 15.04 3.53 -4.44
C LEU A 44 13.91 2.49 -4.41
N TYR A 45 13.05 2.59 -3.40
CA TYR A 45 11.87 1.74 -3.25
C TYR A 45 10.66 2.37 -3.93
N THR A 46 9.97 1.60 -4.74
CA THR A 46 8.67 1.97 -5.30
C THR A 46 7.62 0.96 -4.85
N ALA A 47 6.63 1.43 -4.11
CA ALA A 47 5.45 0.64 -3.76
C ALA A 47 4.30 0.99 -4.71
N THR A 48 3.86 0.00 -5.49
CA THR A 48 2.68 0.09 -6.35
C THR A 48 1.50 -0.55 -5.64
N VAL A 49 0.46 0.22 -5.33
CA VAL A 49 -0.75 -0.25 -4.65
C VAL A 49 -1.87 -0.45 -5.67
N ILE A 50 -2.38 -1.67 -5.78
CA ILE A 50 -3.51 -2.03 -6.63
C ILE A 50 -4.75 -2.12 -5.74
N TYR A 51 -5.79 -1.38 -6.10
CA TYR A 51 -7.01 -1.25 -5.28
C TYR A 51 -8.26 -1.09 -6.16
N ILE A 52 -9.41 -1.32 -5.56
CA ILE A 52 -10.73 -1.00 -6.13
C ILE A 52 -11.28 0.23 -5.40
N ASN A 53 -11.75 1.21 -6.16
CA ASN A 53 -12.57 2.30 -5.64
C ASN A 53 -13.98 1.75 -5.39
N LYS A 54 -14.43 1.77 -4.13
CA LYS A 54 -15.80 1.35 -3.81
C LYS A 54 -16.84 2.36 -4.31
N SER A 55 -16.46 3.63 -4.45
CA SER A 55 -17.32 4.72 -4.92
C SER A 55 -17.67 4.66 -6.41
N GLU A 56 -16.99 3.84 -7.21
CA GLU A 56 -17.29 3.67 -8.65
C GLU A 56 -18.36 2.58 -8.91
N GLY A 57 -18.94 1.99 -7.86
CA GLY A 57 -20.04 1.02 -7.94
C GLY A 57 -21.43 1.61 -7.68
N GLU A 58 -21.56 2.91 -7.40
CA GLU A 58 -22.84 3.61 -7.28
C GLU A 58 -23.16 4.35 -8.57
N LEU A 59 -23.68 3.62 -9.57
CA LEU A 59 -24.41 4.16 -10.73
C LEU A 59 -25.77 3.47 -10.87
#